data_AF-A0A383EZ62-F1
#
_entry.id   AF-A0A383EZ62-F1
#
_cell.length_a   1.000
_cell.length_b   1.000
_cell.length_c   1.000
_cell.angle_alpha   90.00
_cell.angle_beta   90.00
_cell.angle_gamma   90.00
#
_symmetry.space_group_name_H-M   'P 1'
#
loop_
_entity.id
_entity.type
_entity.pdbx_description
1 polymer ?
#
loop_
_entity_poly.entity_id
_entity_poly.type
_entity_poly.pdbx_seq_one_letter_code
_entity_poly.pdbx_strand_id
1 'polypeptide(L)' 'MSTLNSSAALIFNALGGLYLLAVLLRFLLQIAKADFYNPISQTVIRVTDPAIKVFRSFIPGYRGIDFS' A
#
# COMPACT_ATOMS: atom_id res chain seq x y z
N MET A 1 -6.96 32.25 8.25
CA MET A 1 -6.00 31.33 7.59
C MET A 1 -5.84 29.97 8.30
N SER A 2 -6.64 29.65 9.32
CA SER A 2 -6.58 28.37 10.05
C SER A 2 -7.45 27.26 9.44
N THR A 3 -8.56 27.60 8.77
CA THR A 3 -9.50 26.63 8.21
C THR A 3 -8.93 25.83 7.04
N LEU A 4 -8.13 26.46 6.16
CA LEU A 4 -7.44 25.73 5.08
C LEU A 4 -6.48 24.67 5.61
N ASN A 5 -5.76 24.94 6.71
CA ASN A 5 -4.85 23.98 7.30
C ASN A 5 -5.60 22.78 7.89
N SER A 6 -6.72 23.03 8.59
CA SER A 6 -7.58 21.97 9.12
C SER A 6 -8.22 21.12 8.03
N SER A 7 -8.69 21.73 6.94
CA SER A 7 -9.25 21.00 5.79
C SER A 7 -8.18 20.16 5.07
N ALA A 8 -7.00 20.72 4.84
CA ALA A 8 -5.88 19.99 4.24
C ALA A 8 -5.44 18.82 5.12
N ALA A 9 -5.37 19.02 6.45
CA ALA A 9 -5.03 17.97 7.41
C ALA A 9 -6.06 16.83 7.41
N LEU A 10 -7.36 17.12 7.26
CA LEU A 10 -8.39 16.09 7.17
C LEU A 10 -8.25 15.23 5.93
N ILE A 11 -8.03 15.85 4.77
CA ILE A 11 -7.80 15.13 3.51
C ILE A 11 -6.54 14.27 3.62
N PHE A 12 -5.46 14.83 4.16
CA PHE A 12 -4.21 14.08 4.34
C PHE A 12 -4.40 12.88 5.27
N ASN A 13 -5.07 13.06 6.42
CA ASN A 13 -5.36 11.96 7.34
C ASN A 13 -6.26 10.90 6.70
N ALA A 14 -7.29 11.30 5.94
CA ALA A 14 -8.18 10.37 5.25
C ALA A 14 -7.42 9.55 4.18
N LEU A 15 -6.59 10.22 3.37
CA LEU A 15 -5.75 9.54 2.37
C LEU A 15 -4.72 8.61 3.03
N GLY A 16 -4.09 9.03 4.12
CA GLY A 16 -3.17 8.20 4.89
C GLY A 16 -3.85 6.96 5.47
N GLY A 17 -5.06 7.11 6.02
CA GLY A 17 -5.86 6.00 6.53
C GLY A 17 -6.29 5.02 5.44
N LEU A 18 -6.78 5.53 4.30
CA LEU A 18 -7.12 4.70 3.13
C LEU A 18 -5.90 3.95 2.58
N TYR A 19 -4.75 4.60 2.56
CA TYR A 19 -3.50 4.00 2.13
C TYR A 19 -3.05 2.87 3.09
N LEU A 20 -3.11 3.09 4.40
CA LEU A 20 -2.84 2.04 5.40
C LEU A 20 -3.80 0.86 5.25
N LEU A 21 -5.09 1.13 5.02
CA LEU A 21 -6.08 0.08 4.78
C LEU A 21 -5.75 -0.72 3.51
N ALA A 22 -5.32 -0.07 2.43
CA ALA A 22 -4.89 -0.77 1.22
C ALA A 22 -3.66 -1.66 1.46
N VAL A 23 -2.70 -1.21 2.27
CA VAL A 23 -1.53 -2.02 2.67
C VAL A 23 -1.97 -3.23 3.49
N LEU A 24 -2.83 -3.04 4.50
CA LEU A 24 -3.38 -4.15 5.28
C LEU A 24 -4.17 -5.14 4.43
N LEU A 25 -4.94 -4.64 3.45
CA LEU A 25 -5.67 -5.48 2.50
C LEU A 25 -4.70 -6.35 1.69
N ARG A 26 -3.54 -5.83 1.26
CA ARG A 26 -2.50 -6.62 0.57
C ARG A 26 -2.04 -7.79 1.46
N PHE A 27 -1.77 -7.55 2.74
CA PHE A 27 -1.40 -8.62 3.68
C PHE A 27 -2.53 -9.62 3.90
N LEU A 28 -3.78 -9.15 3.99
CA LEU A 28 -4.94 -10.01 4.21
C LEU A 28 -5.20 -10.90 3.00
N LEU A 29 -5.06 -10.36 1.78
CA LEU A 29 -5.15 -11.12 0.53
C LEU A 29 -4.06 -12.18 0.41
N GLN A 30 -2.83 -11.88 0.87
CA GLN A 30 -1.74 -12.86 0.94
C GLN A 30 -2.06 -13.99 1.93
N ILE A 31 -2.56 -13.67 3.13
CA ILE A 31 -2.94 -14.66 4.16
C ILE A 31 -4.11 -15.52 3.69
N ALA A 32 -5.11 -14.91 3.05
CA ALA A 32 -6.27 -15.59 2.50
C ALA A 32 -5.94 -16.47 1.29
N LYS A 33 -4.68 -16.47 0.81
CA LYS A 33 -4.24 -17.11 -0.44
C LYS A 33 -5.15 -16.75 -1.61
N ALA A 34 -5.55 -15.48 -1.69
CA ALA A 34 -6.38 -15.00 -2.78
C ALA A 34 -5.63 -15.16 -4.11
N ASP A 35 -6.27 -15.75 -5.10
CA ASP A 35 -5.67 -15.99 -6.41
C ASP A 35 -5.09 -14.70 -7.01
N PHE A 36 -3.82 -14.73 -7.41
CA PHE A 36 -3.12 -13.61 -8.05
C PHE A 36 -3.76 -13.19 -9.39
N TYR A 37 -4.57 -14.07 -9.98
CA TYR A 37 -5.34 -13.79 -11.20
C TYR A 37 -6.62 -12.99 -10.96
N ASN A 38 -7.03 -12.79 -9.69
CA ASN A 38 -8.20 -11.99 -9.40
C ASN A 38 -7.91 -10.50 -9.67
N PRO A 39 -8.71 -9.82 -10.52
CA PRO A 39 -8.51 -8.39 -10.84
C PRO A 39 -8.51 -7.49 -9.61
N ILE A 40 -9.20 -7.87 -8.53
CA ILE A 40 -9.16 -7.14 -7.26
C ILE A 40 -7.78 -7.25 -6.61
N SER A 41 -7.21 -8.45 -6.55
CA SER A 41 -5.86 -8.69 -5.99
C SER A 41 -4.80 -7.89 -6.74
N GLN A 42 -4.86 -7.89 -8.08
CA GLN A 42 -3.93 -7.12 -8.92
C GLN A 42 -4.05 -5.62 -8.73
N THR A 43 -5.27 -5.10 -8.56
CA THR A 43 -5.49 -3.67 -8.30
C THR A 43 -4.86 -3.25 -6.98
N VAL A 44 -5.06 -4.03 -5.91
CA VAL A 44 -4.49 -3.75 -4.59
C VAL A 44 -2.97 -3.80 -4.62
N ILE A 45 -2.40 -4.81 -5.27
CA ILE A 45 -0.95 -4.93 -5.47
C ILE A 45 -0.44 -3.71 -6.22
N ARG A 46 -1.05 -3.32 -7.35
CA ARG A 46 -0.59 -2.19 -8.18
C ARG A 46 -0.66 -0.84 -7.46
N VAL A 47 -1.69 -0.62 -6.63
CA VAL A 47 -1.83 0.62 -5.83
C VAL A 47 -0.77 0.69 -4.72
N THR A 48 -0.45 -0.45 -4.10
CA THR A 48 0.52 -0.51 -2.98
C THR A 48 1.99 -0.69 -3.44
N ASP A 49 2.21 -1.15 -4.68
CA ASP A 49 3.53 -1.42 -5.25
C ASP A 49 4.51 -0.24 -5.24
N PRO A 50 4.14 1.00 -5.64
CA PRO A 50 5.09 2.11 -5.66
C PRO A 50 5.68 2.39 -4.27
N ALA A 51 4.87 2.27 -3.23
CA ALA A 51 5.35 2.48 -1.87
C ALA A 51 6.21 1.33 -1.35
N ILE A 52 5.87 0.09 -1.69
CA ILE A 52 6.74 -1.05 -1.40
C ILE A 52 8.06 -0.93 -2.16
N LYS A 53 8.07 -0.48 -3.41
CA LYS A 53 9.28 -0.23 -4.20
C LYS A 53 10.17 0.84 -3.57
N VAL A 54 9.59 1.94 -3.10
CA VAL A 54 10.35 2.97 -2.34
C VAL A 54 10.96 2.34 -1.08
N PHE A 55 10.19 1.55 -0.33
CA PHE A 55 10.69 0.87 0.86
C PHE A 55 11.78 -0.18 0.55
N ARG A 56 11.59 -0.98 -0.50
CA ARG A 56 12.58 -1.95 -1.03
C ARG A 56 13.84 -1.27 -1.56
N SER A 57 13.75 -0.01 -2.01
CA SER A 57 14.93 0.74 -2.42
C SER A 57 15.82 1.12 -1.23
N PHE A 58 15.25 1.26 -0.03
CA PHE A 58 16.00 1.52 1.20
C PHE A 58 16.54 0.24 1.84
N ILE A 59 15.85 -0.90 1.66
CA ILE A 59 16.28 -2.21 2.15
C ILE A 59 16.69 -3.05 0.94
N PRO A 60 17.98 -3.06 0.54
CA PRO A 60 18.44 -3.91 -0.56
C PRO A 60 18.04 -5.36 -0.28
N GLY A 61 17.42 -5.98 -1.27
CA GLY A 61 16.82 -7.31 -1.14
C GLY A 61 17.79 -8.31 -0.52
N TYR A 62 17.43 -8.85 0.64
CA TYR A 62 18.24 -9.86 1.30
C TYR A 62 18.21 -11.16 0.47
N ARG A 63 19.35 -11.46 -0.17
CA ARG A 63 19.68 -12.79 -0.75
C ARG A 63 18.79 -13.29 -1.90
N GLY A 64 18.42 -12.45 -2.86
CA GLY A 64 17.85 -12.94 -4.13
C GLY A 64 16.50 -13.67 -4.01
N ILE A 65 15.79 -13.50 -2.89
CA ILE A 65 14.42 -14.01 -2.75
C ILE A 65 13.50 -12.98 -3.40
N ASP A 66 13.16 -13.25 -4.66
CA ASP A 66 12.10 -12.54 -5.34
C ASP A 66 10.76 -12.97 -4.71
N PHE A 67 10.25 -12.14 -3.81
CA PHE A 67 8.86 -12.24 -3.37
C PHE A 67 7.97 -11.64 -4.46
N SER A 68 7.86 -12.36 -5.58
CA SER A 68 6.79 -12.24 -6.57
C SER A 68 5.56 -12.99 -6.08
#